data_AF-A0A520MW53-F1
#
_entry.id   AF-A0A520MW53-F1
#
_cell.length_a   1.000
_cell.length_b   1.000
_cell.length_c   1.000
_cell.angle_alpha   90.00
_cell.angle_beta   90.00
_cell.angle_gamma   90.00
#
_symmetry.space_group_name_H-M   'P 1'
#
loop_
_entity.id
_entity.type
_entity.pdbx_description
1 polymer ?
#
loop_
_entity_poly.entity_id
_entity_poly.type
_entity_poly.pdbx_seq_one_letter_code
_entity_poly.pdbx_strand_id
1 'polypeptide(L)'
;MTIKIAITNQKGGVGKTTTAVNLAAALAKAKRKVLLIDIDAQSNATSAAGISKNSCDSLYEHFDNEDNIKKHILSASGGYKIIPANQNLVATEKIIESTKEREKFFSKKLKIPNEFDYILVDCPPSLNLLTINAMEFCRSVLVPVQCEYYALEGLVTLKSTIEQLNESRGLQIEIIGILRTMADWRNRLTREVSNQLESHFKSMVLNTIIPRNVRLAEAPSYGQSIVDYDIKSIGGEAFLSLSGEFIRRFENAEKKSTK
;
A
#
# COMPACT_ATOMS: atom_id res chain seq x y z
N MET A 1 -10.89 -10.61 -12.06
CA MET A 1 -9.42 -10.64 -12.00
C MET A 1 -9.01 -9.77 -10.82
N THR A 2 -7.98 -10.15 -10.06
CA THR A 2 -7.59 -9.45 -8.83
C THR A 2 -6.41 -8.51 -9.07
N ILE A 3 -6.57 -7.23 -8.76
CA ILE A 3 -5.51 -6.22 -8.87
C ILE A 3 -4.71 -6.21 -7.56
N LYS A 4 -3.39 -6.41 -7.62
CA LYS A 4 -2.51 -6.45 -6.45
C LYS A 4 -1.56 -5.26 -6.45
N ILE A 5 -1.50 -4.52 -5.34
CA ILE A 5 -0.75 -3.26 -5.28
C ILE A 5 0.09 -3.20 -4.01
N ALA A 6 1.41 -3.08 -4.16
CA ALA A 6 2.33 -2.82 -3.07
C ALA A 6 2.42 -1.31 -2.83
N ILE A 7 2.20 -0.87 -1.59
CA ILE A 7 2.24 0.54 -1.18
C ILE A 7 3.55 0.75 -0.43
N THR A 8 4.56 1.28 -1.12
CA THR A 8 5.92 1.35 -0.59
C THR A 8 6.60 2.68 -0.82
N ASN A 9 7.54 3.00 0.05
CA ASN A 9 8.47 4.12 0.00
C ASN A 9 9.49 3.92 1.14
N GLN A 10 10.78 4.04 0.82
CA GLN A 10 11.88 3.91 1.77
C GLN A 10 11.83 4.98 2.88
N LYS A 11 11.23 6.14 2.61
CA LYS A 11 11.08 7.19 3.62
C LYS A 11 9.95 6.88 4.61
N GLY A 12 10.25 6.98 5.90
CA GLY A 12 9.24 6.95 6.98
C GLY A 12 8.32 8.18 6.94
N GLY A 13 7.09 8.03 7.46
CA GLY A 13 6.18 9.16 7.65
C GLY A 13 5.52 9.77 6.40
N VAL A 14 5.75 9.22 5.21
CA VAL A 14 5.17 9.75 3.94
C VAL A 14 3.70 9.37 3.70
N GLY A 15 3.04 8.69 4.65
CA GLY A 15 1.64 8.30 4.54
C GLY A 15 1.36 6.97 3.82
N LYS A 16 2.28 5.98 3.89
CA LYS A 16 2.06 4.61 3.36
C LYS A 16 0.85 3.92 3.97
N THR A 17 0.90 3.66 5.27
CA THR A 17 -0.21 3.08 6.03
C THR A 17 -1.49 3.88 5.91
N THR A 18 -1.39 5.21 5.99
CA THR A 18 -2.54 6.10 5.81
C THR A 18 -3.15 5.92 4.43
N THR A 19 -2.34 5.78 3.39
CA THR A 19 -2.82 5.50 2.03
C THR A 19 -3.46 4.12 1.96
N ALA A 20 -2.82 3.09 2.50
CA ALA A 20 -3.27 1.72 2.44
C ALA A 20 -4.66 1.52 3.08
N VAL A 21 -4.83 2.00 4.31
CA VAL A 21 -6.08 1.89 5.07
C VAL A 21 -7.20 2.69 4.41
N ASN A 22 -6.95 3.94 4.04
CA ASN A 22 -7.99 4.81 3.52
C ASN A 22 -8.37 4.48 2.07
N LEU A 23 -7.41 4.05 1.24
CA LEU A 23 -7.71 3.54 -0.09
C LEU A 23 -8.51 2.24 -0.01
N ALA A 24 -8.18 1.33 0.92
CA ALA A 24 -8.94 0.10 1.14
C ALA A 24 -10.40 0.41 1.52
N ALA A 25 -10.61 1.28 2.50
CA ALA A 25 -11.94 1.71 2.92
C ALA A 25 -12.70 2.42 1.79
N ALA A 26 -12.07 3.34 1.05
CA ALA A 26 -12.69 4.05 -0.05
C ALA A 26 -13.12 3.12 -1.20
N LEU A 27 -12.29 2.12 -1.56
CA LEU A 27 -12.63 1.10 -2.54
C LEU A 27 -13.76 0.20 -2.05
N ALA A 28 -13.77 -0.17 -0.76
CA ALA A 28 -14.85 -0.96 -0.16
C ALA A 28 -16.19 -0.21 -0.15
N LYS A 29 -16.20 1.10 0.16
CA LYS A 29 -17.40 1.96 0.02
C LYS A 29 -17.89 2.04 -1.43
N ALA A 30 -16.96 1.96 -2.39
CA ALA A 30 -17.27 1.83 -3.80
C ALA A 30 -17.71 0.40 -4.20
N LYS A 31 -18.01 -0.49 -3.24
CA LYS A 31 -18.50 -1.87 -3.44
C LYS A 31 -17.49 -2.84 -4.07
N ARG A 32 -16.18 -2.59 -3.91
CA ARG A 32 -15.13 -3.55 -4.28
C ARG A 32 -14.83 -4.45 -3.09
N LYS A 33 -14.54 -5.73 -3.35
CA LYS A 33 -14.01 -6.65 -2.34
C LYS A 33 -12.51 -6.41 -2.20
N VAL A 34 -12.10 -5.87 -1.06
CA VAL A 34 -10.70 -5.47 -0.81
C VAL A 34 -10.09 -6.29 0.31
N LEU A 35 -8.87 -6.75 0.09
CA LEU A 35 -7.98 -7.29 1.12
C LEU A 35 -6.80 -6.34 1.32
N LEU A 36 -6.54 -5.94 2.56
CA LEU A 36 -5.33 -5.26 2.98
C LEU A 36 -4.39 -6.26 3.67
N ILE A 37 -3.12 -6.29 3.33
CA ILE A 37 -2.10 -7.09 3.99
C ILE A 37 -1.12 -6.14 4.65
N ASP A 38 -1.04 -6.18 5.97
CA ASP A 38 -0.06 -5.41 6.73
C ASP A 38 1.23 -6.24 6.81
N ILE A 39 2.34 -5.71 6.29
CA ILE A 39 3.66 -6.36 6.37
C ILE A 39 4.67 -5.53 7.18
N ASP A 40 4.21 -4.51 7.90
CA ASP A 40 5.06 -3.73 8.80
C ASP A 40 4.95 -4.28 10.22
N ALA A 41 6.08 -4.63 10.84
CA ALA A 41 6.14 -5.10 12.22
C ALA A 41 5.64 -4.06 13.24
N GLN A 42 5.54 -2.78 12.86
CA GLN A 42 4.89 -1.76 13.67
C GLN A 42 3.37 -1.88 13.68
N SER A 43 2.79 -2.59 12.71
CA SER A 43 1.38 -2.98 12.64
C SER A 43 0.43 -1.80 12.68
N ASN A 44 0.82 -0.69 12.04
CA ASN A 44 0.06 0.55 12.07
C ASN A 44 -1.25 0.41 11.27
N ALA A 45 -1.24 -0.30 10.13
CA ALA A 45 -2.46 -0.58 9.36
C ALA A 45 -3.41 -1.47 10.16
N THR A 46 -2.87 -2.47 10.85
CA THR A 46 -3.63 -3.36 11.76
C THR A 46 -4.38 -2.56 12.83
N SER A 47 -3.69 -1.65 13.54
CA SER A 47 -4.35 -0.80 14.53
C SER A 47 -5.37 0.16 13.92
N ALA A 48 -5.05 0.77 12.77
CA ALA A 48 -5.95 1.69 12.09
C ALA A 48 -7.20 0.98 11.50
N ALA A 49 -7.12 -0.33 11.29
CA ALA A 49 -8.25 -1.18 10.91
C ALA A 49 -9.16 -1.58 12.10
N GLY A 50 -8.82 -1.15 13.32
CA GLY A 50 -9.57 -1.45 14.55
C GLY A 50 -9.19 -2.79 15.19
N ILE A 51 -8.05 -3.38 14.83
CA ILE A 51 -7.60 -4.68 15.34
C ILE A 51 -6.49 -4.50 16.38
N SER A 52 -6.60 -5.21 17.51
CA SER A 52 -5.60 -5.20 18.57
C SER A 52 -4.32 -5.91 18.14
N LYS A 53 -3.17 -5.25 18.34
CA LYS A 53 -1.83 -5.80 18.01
C LYS A 53 -1.45 -7.00 18.88
N ASN A 54 -2.00 -7.11 20.09
CA ASN A 54 -1.56 -8.09 21.10
C ASN A 54 -2.30 -9.44 21.03
N SER A 55 -3.35 -9.55 20.21
CA SER A 55 -4.25 -10.71 20.23
C SER A 55 -4.71 -11.15 18.84
N CYS A 56 -3.96 -10.77 17.79
CA CYS A 56 -4.30 -11.10 16.42
C CYS A 56 -3.42 -12.23 15.89
N ASP A 57 -4.06 -13.20 15.26
CA ASP A 57 -3.40 -14.24 14.47
C ASP A 57 -2.91 -13.58 13.18
N SER A 58 -1.63 -13.25 13.13
CA SER A 58 -1.06 -12.32 12.14
C SER A 58 -0.45 -13.05 10.95
N LEU A 59 0.03 -12.27 9.99
CA LEU A 59 0.79 -12.77 8.86
C LEU A 59 2.02 -13.58 9.28
N TYR A 60 2.64 -13.25 10.42
CA TYR A 60 3.78 -14.00 10.94
C TYR A 60 3.38 -15.45 11.27
N GLU A 61 2.29 -15.65 12.03
CA GLU A 61 1.83 -16.97 12.45
C GLU A 61 1.46 -17.84 11.25
N HIS A 62 0.92 -17.26 10.17
CA HIS A 62 0.72 -17.99 8.92
C HIS A 62 2.03 -18.54 8.33
N PHE A 63 3.08 -17.71 8.31
CA PHE A 63 4.38 -18.13 7.78
C PHE A 63 5.09 -19.15 8.68
N ASP A 64 4.96 -18.99 9.99
CA ASP A 64 5.59 -19.86 10.99
C ASP A 64 4.91 -21.23 11.06
N ASN A 65 3.58 -21.27 11.10
CA ASN A 65 2.80 -22.51 11.19
C ASN A 65 2.59 -23.21 9.83
N GLU A 66 2.88 -22.52 8.73
CA GLU A 66 2.60 -22.95 7.35
C GLU A 66 1.14 -23.39 7.11
N ASP A 67 0.19 -22.70 7.72
CA ASP A 67 -1.21 -23.11 7.69
C ASP A 67 -2.05 -22.31 6.66
N ASN A 68 -3.37 -22.44 6.71
CA ASN A 68 -4.24 -21.83 5.71
C ASN A 68 -4.43 -20.33 5.95
N ILE A 69 -3.92 -19.50 5.03
CA ILE A 69 -4.01 -18.03 5.09
C ILE A 69 -5.43 -17.49 5.35
N LYS A 70 -6.48 -18.23 4.95
CA LYS A 70 -7.88 -17.84 5.20
C LYS A 70 -8.19 -17.61 6.68
N LYS A 71 -7.53 -18.31 7.61
CA LYS A 71 -7.73 -18.14 9.05
C LYS A 71 -7.27 -16.78 9.55
N HIS A 72 -6.27 -16.20 8.88
CA HIS A 72 -5.67 -14.90 9.22
C HIS A 72 -6.39 -13.72 8.55
N ILE A 73 -7.43 -13.98 7.73
CA ILE A 73 -8.21 -12.93 7.08
C ILE A 73 -9.33 -12.47 8.02
N LEU A 74 -9.18 -11.28 8.58
CA LEU A 74 -10.11 -10.67 9.53
C LEU A 74 -10.97 -9.59 8.87
N SER A 75 -12.12 -9.27 9.47
CA SER A 75 -12.93 -8.11 9.08
C SER A 75 -12.37 -6.83 9.70
N ALA A 76 -12.15 -5.80 8.88
CA ALA A 76 -11.79 -4.47 9.35
C ALA A 76 -13.02 -3.56 9.53
N SER A 77 -12.89 -2.49 10.32
CA SER A 77 -13.97 -1.51 10.56
C SER A 77 -14.47 -0.81 9.29
N GLY A 78 -13.63 -0.64 8.26
CA GLY A 78 -13.95 0.06 7.01
C GLY A 78 -14.60 -0.79 5.90
N GLY A 79 -15.14 -1.96 6.22
CA GLY A 79 -15.85 -2.81 5.26
C GLY A 79 -14.96 -3.61 4.30
N TYR A 80 -13.64 -3.58 4.50
CA TYR A 80 -12.65 -4.42 3.81
C TYR A 80 -12.18 -5.57 4.72
N LYS A 81 -11.41 -6.50 4.16
CA LYS A 81 -10.73 -7.57 4.90
C LYS A 81 -9.27 -7.23 5.12
N ILE A 82 -8.68 -7.72 6.19
CA ILE A 82 -7.26 -7.49 6.51
C ILE A 82 -6.57 -8.76 6.97
N ILE A 83 -5.33 -8.98 6.53
CA ILE A 83 -4.38 -9.86 7.19
C ILE A 83 -3.48 -8.97 8.06
N PRO A 84 -3.56 -9.08 9.40
CA PRO A 84 -2.86 -8.18 10.28
C PRO A 84 -1.38 -8.52 10.40
N ALA A 85 -0.61 -7.58 10.94
CA ALA A 85 0.78 -7.74 11.32
C ALA A 85 0.92 -7.71 12.85
N ASN A 86 2.04 -8.24 13.32
CA ASN A 86 2.53 -8.00 14.68
C ASN A 86 4.07 -7.86 14.67
N GLN A 87 4.66 -7.61 15.84
CA GLN A 87 6.10 -7.40 15.98
C GLN A 87 6.94 -8.61 15.55
N ASN A 88 6.36 -9.81 15.54
CA ASN A 88 7.07 -11.04 15.17
C ASN A 88 7.40 -11.11 13.67
N LEU A 89 6.82 -10.23 12.83
CA LEU A 89 7.19 -10.14 11.42
C LEU A 89 8.69 -9.87 11.20
N VAL A 90 9.40 -9.30 12.17
CA VAL A 90 10.86 -9.17 12.12
C VAL A 90 11.54 -10.55 11.97
N ALA A 91 10.99 -11.60 12.56
CA ALA A 91 11.50 -12.97 12.39
C ALA A 91 11.21 -13.53 10.99
N THR A 92 10.18 -13.05 10.30
CA THR A 92 9.87 -13.47 8.92
C THR A 92 11.00 -13.12 7.97
N GLU A 93 11.72 -12.01 8.18
CA GLU A 93 12.87 -11.66 7.34
C GLU A 93 13.94 -12.77 7.35
N LYS A 94 14.23 -13.34 8.53
CA LYS A 94 15.18 -14.47 8.67
C LYS A 94 14.68 -15.75 8.00
N ILE A 95 13.36 -16.01 8.08
CA ILE A 95 12.73 -17.13 7.38
C ILE A 95 12.91 -16.96 5.86
N ILE A 96 12.68 -15.75 5.34
CA ILE A 96 12.84 -15.44 3.93
C ILE A 96 14.30 -15.59 3.50
N GLU A 97 15.26 -15.07 4.27
CA GLU A 97 16.70 -15.16 3.97
C GLU A 97 17.20 -16.60 3.80
N SER A 98 16.70 -17.52 4.63
CA SER A 98 17.05 -18.94 4.59
C SER A 98 16.33 -19.74 3.49
N THR A 99 15.37 -19.12 2.78
CA THR A 99 14.57 -19.79 1.76
C THR A 99 15.20 -19.68 0.37
N LYS A 100 15.12 -20.77 -0.42
CA LYS A 100 15.48 -20.74 -1.85
C LYS A 100 14.49 -19.91 -2.66
N GLU A 101 14.98 -19.10 -3.60
CA GLU A 101 14.18 -18.09 -4.33
C GLU A 101 13.44 -17.15 -3.36
N ARG A 102 14.16 -16.63 -2.36
CA ARG A 102 13.64 -15.77 -1.28
C ARG A 102 12.79 -14.60 -1.75
N GLU A 103 13.02 -14.06 -2.94
CA GLU A 103 12.24 -12.95 -3.50
C GLU A 103 10.84 -13.37 -3.97
N LYS A 104 10.57 -14.67 -4.13
CA LYS A 104 9.27 -15.26 -4.50
C LYS A 104 8.56 -15.90 -3.29
N PHE A 105 9.00 -15.60 -2.08
CA PHE A 105 8.44 -16.19 -0.87
C PHE A 105 6.94 -15.86 -0.73
N PHE A 106 6.52 -14.61 -0.95
CA PHE A 106 5.11 -14.24 -0.88
C PHE A 106 4.26 -14.89 -1.99
N SER A 107 4.70 -14.93 -3.25
CA SER A 107 3.94 -15.59 -4.32
C SER A 107 3.80 -17.11 -4.11
N LYS A 108 4.78 -17.73 -3.43
CA LYS A 108 4.71 -19.13 -3.02
C LYS A 108 3.78 -19.35 -1.82
N LYS A 109 3.85 -18.54 -0.78
CA LYS A 109 3.14 -18.77 0.50
C LYS A 109 1.76 -18.12 0.56
N LEU A 110 1.56 -16.93 -0.01
CA LEU A 110 0.27 -16.21 0.00
C LEU A 110 -0.70 -16.72 -1.06
N LYS A 111 -1.33 -17.87 -0.79
CA LYS A 111 -2.41 -18.44 -1.61
C LYS A 111 -3.76 -17.79 -1.27
N ILE A 112 -3.86 -16.49 -1.57
CA ILE A 112 -5.06 -15.68 -1.31
C ILE A 112 -6.25 -16.17 -2.16
N PRO A 113 -7.48 -16.24 -1.60
CA PRO A 113 -8.68 -16.59 -2.36
C PRO A 113 -8.97 -15.61 -3.50
N ASN A 114 -9.45 -16.12 -4.64
CA ASN A 114 -9.75 -15.33 -5.84
C ASN A 114 -11.07 -14.51 -5.75
N GLU A 115 -11.52 -14.18 -4.54
CA GLU A 115 -12.77 -13.43 -4.34
C GLU A 115 -12.57 -11.91 -4.22
N PHE A 116 -11.33 -11.46 -4.08
CA PHE A 116 -11.01 -10.04 -3.94
C PHE A 116 -10.81 -9.38 -5.29
N ASP A 117 -11.37 -8.18 -5.47
CA ASP A 117 -11.11 -7.33 -6.62
C ASP A 117 -9.75 -6.64 -6.46
N TYR A 118 -9.41 -6.23 -5.23
CA TYR A 118 -8.14 -5.58 -4.88
C TYR A 118 -7.44 -6.26 -3.71
N ILE A 119 -6.13 -6.42 -3.82
CA ILE A 119 -5.23 -6.75 -2.71
C ILE A 119 -4.23 -5.62 -2.58
N LEU A 120 -4.25 -4.93 -1.45
CA LEU A 120 -3.29 -3.88 -1.11
C LEU A 120 -2.29 -4.42 -0.08
N VAL A 121 -1.01 -4.09 -0.22
CA VAL A 121 0.03 -4.48 0.73
C VAL A 121 0.68 -3.23 1.31
N ASP A 122 0.56 -3.01 2.62
CA ASP A 122 1.19 -1.88 3.32
C ASP A 122 2.63 -2.24 3.71
N CYS A 123 3.61 -1.63 3.06
CA CYS A 123 5.02 -1.96 3.24
C CYS A 123 5.71 -1.12 4.34
N PRO A 124 6.71 -1.68 5.04
CA PRO A 124 7.52 -0.93 6.00
C PRO A 124 8.34 0.19 5.32
N PRO A 125 8.88 1.16 6.10
CA PRO A 125 9.75 2.24 5.60
C PRO A 125 11.18 1.75 5.31
N SER A 126 11.32 0.63 4.61
CA SER A 126 12.61 0.02 4.28
C SER A 126 12.50 -0.78 2.99
N LEU A 127 13.62 -0.90 2.27
CA LEU A 127 13.74 -1.76 1.10
C LEU A 127 14.33 -3.13 1.50
N ASN A 128 13.69 -3.78 2.47
CA ASN A 128 14.07 -5.11 2.96
C ASN A 128 13.42 -6.23 2.12
N LEU A 129 13.66 -7.48 2.52
CA LEU A 129 13.11 -8.64 1.83
C LEU A 129 11.58 -8.71 1.87
N LEU A 130 10.92 -8.16 2.90
CA LEU A 130 9.46 -8.06 2.96
C LEU A 130 8.94 -7.15 1.84
N THR A 131 9.53 -5.96 1.69
CA THR A 131 9.16 -5.01 0.63
C THR A 131 9.45 -5.57 -0.76
N ILE A 132 10.60 -6.24 -0.96
CA ILE A 132 10.92 -6.89 -2.24
C ILE A 132 9.89 -7.97 -2.59
N ASN A 133 9.54 -8.83 -1.62
CA ASN A 133 8.53 -9.86 -1.81
C ASN A 133 7.13 -9.28 -2.07
N ALA A 134 6.77 -8.16 -1.45
CA ALA A 134 5.53 -7.45 -1.73
C ALA A 134 5.49 -6.96 -3.18
N MET A 135 6.57 -6.34 -3.67
CA MET A 135 6.64 -5.89 -5.06
C MET A 135 6.61 -7.07 -6.05
N GLU A 136 7.31 -8.17 -5.75
CA GLU A 136 7.26 -9.40 -6.55
C GLU A 136 5.85 -9.99 -6.59
N PHE A 137 5.17 -10.07 -5.45
CA PHE A 137 3.83 -10.62 -5.35
C PHE A 137 2.77 -9.75 -6.05
N CYS A 138 2.90 -8.43 -5.95
CA CYS A 138 1.93 -7.48 -6.47
C CYS A 138 2.15 -7.14 -7.94
N ARG A 139 3.40 -7.01 -8.39
CA ARG A 139 3.81 -6.47 -9.70
C ARG A 139 3.40 -5.02 -9.97
N SER A 140 2.41 -4.48 -9.28
CA SER A 140 2.05 -3.07 -9.32
C SER A 140 2.47 -2.36 -8.04
N VAL A 141 3.13 -1.22 -8.16
CA VAL A 141 3.64 -0.43 -7.03
C VAL A 141 3.01 0.97 -7.01
N LEU A 142 2.42 1.33 -5.88
CA LEU A 142 1.98 2.68 -5.55
C LEU A 142 2.99 3.32 -4.59
N VAL A 143 3.45 4.53 -4.90
CA VAL A 143 4.45 5.23 -4.10
C VAL A 143 3.87 6.52 -3.51
N PRO A 144 3.47 6.53 -2.23
CA PRO A 144 3.11 7.74 -1.51
C PRO A 144 4.35 8.60 -1.25
N VAL A 145 4.27 9.90 -1.55
CA VAL A 145 5.40 10.83 -1.50
C VAL A 145 4.96 12.15 -0.89
N GLN A 146 5.63 12.54 0.19
CA GLN A 146 5.54 13.89 0.73
C GLN A 146 6.47 14.80 -0.07
N CYS A 147 5.93 15.91 -0.60
CA CYS A 147 6.65 16.85 -1.48
C CYS A 147 7.66 17.71 -0.69
N GLU A 148 8.77 17.07 -0.32
CA GLU A 148 9.91 17.62 0.42
C GLU A 148 11.22 17.35 -0.32
N TYR A 149 12.32 17.92 0.17
CA TYR A 149 13.63 17.91 -0.48
C TYR A 149 14.09 16.53 -1.00
N TYR A 150 13.99 15.48 -0.17
CA TYR A 150 14.47 14.13 -0.52
C TYR A 150 13.44 13.27 -1.31
N ALA A 151 12.31 13.86 -1.74
CA ALA A 151 11.25 13.10 -2.42
C ALA A 151 11.72 12.47 -3.74
N LEU A 152 12.45 13.24 -4.55
CA LEU A 152 12.89 12.79 -5.88
C LEU A 152 13.98 11.74 -5.79
N GLU A 153 14.97 11.95 -4.92
CA GLU A 153 16.08 11.00 -4.74
C GLU A 153 15.57 9.62 -4.32
N GLY A 154 14.64 9.56 -3.35
CA GLY A 154 14.03 8.31 -2.92
C GLY A 154 13.27 7.58 -4.03
N LEU A 155 12.59 8.32 -4.92
CA LEU A 155 11.90 7.75 -6.08
C LEU A 155 12.86 7.22 -7.14
N VAL A 156 13.94 7.94 -7.43
CA VAL A 156 14.96 7.50 -8.39
C VAL A 156 15.63 6.22 -7.90
N THR A 157 15.99 6.15 -6.62
CA THR A 157 16.56 4.94 -6.00
C THR A 157 15.59 3.75 -6.07
N LEU A 158 14.31 3.97 -5.75
CA LEU A 158 13.28 2.92 -5.84
C LEU A 158 13.13 2.42 -7.29
N LYS A 159 13.06 3.33 -8.26
CA LYS A 159 12.94 2.99 -9.69
C LYS A 159 14.13 2.15 -10.16
N SER A 160 15.35 2.55 -9.81
CA SER A 160 16.57 1.78 -10.13
C SER A 160 16.55 0.38 -9.50
N THR A 161 16.07 0.25 -8.25
CA THR A 161 15.93 -1.08 -7.63
C THR A 161 14.92 -1.94 -8.37
N ILE A 162 13.77 -1.39 -8.76
CA ILE A 162 12.75 -2.11 -9.53
C ILE A 162 13.30 -2.56 -10.88
N GLU A 163 14.07 -1.71 -11.57
CA GLU A 163 14.74 -2.04 -12.84
C GLU A 163 15.70 -3.22 -12.67
N GLN A 164 16.55 -3.19 -11.64
CA GLN A 164 17.48 -4.30 -11.33
C GLN A 164 16.75 -5.61 -10.99
N LEU A 165 15.65 -5.54 -10.24
CA LEU A 165 14.82 -6.71 -9.91
C LEU A 165 14.16 -7.28 -11.17
N ASN A 166 13.66 -6.44 -12.07
CA ASN A 166 13.08 -6.88 -13.34
C ASN A 166 14.12 -7.56 -14.23
N GLU A 167 15.30 -6.95 -14.40
CA GLU A 167 16.39 -7.49 -15.24
C GLU A 167 16.95 -8.81 -14.69
N SER A 168 17.31 -8.84 -13.40
CA SER A 168 18.00 -9.99 -12.82
C SER A 168 17.12 -11.21 -12.59
N ARG A 169 15.80 -11.03 -12.47
CA ARG A 169 14.85 -12.09 -12.08
C ARG A 169 13.74 -12.34 -13.10
N GLY A 170 13.72 -11.62 -14.22
CA GLY A 170 12.63 -11.70 -15.20
C GLY A 170 11.29 -11.28 -14.61
N LEU A 171 11.30 -10.30 -13.71
CA LEU A 171 10.08 -9.74 -13.13
C LEU A 171 9.50 -8.66 -14.04
N GLN A 172 8.27 -8.25 -13.75
CA GLN A 172 7.54 -7.21 -14.46
C GLN A 172 6.86 -6.31 -13.44
N ILE A 173 7.67 -5.76 -12.53
CA ILE A 173 7.23 -4.82 -11.51
C ILE A 173 7.16 -3.43 -12.13
N GLU A 174 6.03 -2.74 -11.96
CA GLU A 174 5.77 -1.41 -12.51
C GLU A 174 5.33 -0.44 -11.41
N ILE A 175 5.84 0.79 -11.44
CA ILE A 175 5.29 1.90 -10.66
C ILE A 175 4.04 2.40 -11.38
N ILE A 176 2.87 2.02 -10.87
CA ILE A 176 1.58 2.35 -11.45
C ILE A 176 1.03 3.71 -10.99
N GLY A 177 1.64 4.28 -9.94
CA GLY A 177 1.18 5.53 -9.35
C GLY A 177 2.17 6.13 -8.38
N ILE A 178 2.35 7.46 -8.46
CA ILE A 178 3.00 8.29 -7.45
C ILE A 178 1.92 9.19 -6.85
N LEU A 179 1.64 8.97 -5.56
CA LEU A 179 0.62 9.71 -4.82
C LEU A 179 1.28 10.81 -4.00
N ARG A 180 0.95 12.07 -4.29
CA ARG A 180 1.42 13.20 -3.50
C ARG A 180 0.61 13.27 -2.21
N THR A 181 1.28 13.18 -1.06
CA THR A 181 0.65 13.13 0.27
C THR A 181 1.06 14.31 1.14
N MET A 182 0.22 14.59 2.14
CA MET A 182 0.41 15.68 3.11
C MET A 182 0.73 17.03 2.46
N ALA A 183 0.16 17.28 1.27
CA ALA A 183 0.46 18.47 0.50
C ALA A 183 -0.06 19.73 1.22
N ASP A 184 0.83 20.71 1.43
CA ASP A 184 0.46 22.05 1.86
C ASP A 184 0.87 23.04 0.77
N TRP A 185 -0.11 23.44 -0.06
CA TRP A 185 0.13 24.32 -1.19
C TRP A 185 0.50 25.74 -0.80
N ARG A 186 0.46 26.13 0.48
CA ARG A 186 1.02 27.42 0.93
C ARG A 186 2.54 27.39 0.91
N ASN A 187 3.15 26.20 1.00
CA ASN A 187 4.59 26.04 0.95
C ASN A 187 5.09 26.03 -0.51
N ARG A 188 6.04 26.92 -0.80
CA ARG A 188 6.69 27.01 -2.10
C ARG A 188 7.41 25.71 -2.49
N LEU A 189 8.09 25.06 -1.53
CA LEU A 189 8.80 23.80 -1.77
C LEU A 189 7.86 22.69 -2.24
N THR A 190 6.65 22.61 -1.68
CA THR A 190 5.64 21.63 -2.11
C THR A 190 5.26 21.82 -3.57
N ARG A 191 5.10 23.06 -4.04
CA ARG A 191 4.81 23.38 -5.44
C ARG A 191 5.98 23.00 -6.36
N GLU A 192 7.20 23.38 -5.98
CA GLU A 192 8.40 23.10 -6.76
C GLU A 192 8.65 21.59 -6.92
N VAL A 193 8.61 20.84 -5.81
CA VAL A 193 8.77 19.38 -5.84
C VAL A 193 7.64 18.71 -6.60
N SER A 194 6.39 19.15 -6.44
CA SER A 194 5.25 18.61 -7.20
C SER A 194 5.43 18.80 -8.71
N ASN A 195 5.86 19.98 -9.15
CA ASN A 195 6.10 20.25 -10.57
C ASN A 195 7.23 19.38 -11.12
N GLN A 196 8.29 19.18 -10.35
CA GLN A 196 9.38 18.29 -10.74
C GLN A 196 8.92 16.82 -10.83
N LEU A 197 8.05 16.37 -9.92
CA LEU A 197 7.47 15.02 -10.01
C LEU A 197 6.68 14.85 -11.32
N GLU A 198 5.83 15.82 -11.65
CA GLU A 198 5.05 15.80 -12.89
C GLU A 198 5.94 15.83 -14.14
N SER A 199 7.01 16.64 -14.15
CA SER A 199 7.92 16.73 -15.30
C SER A 199 8.73 15.46 -15.53
N HIS A 200 9.20 14.80 -14.46
CA HIS A 200 10.08 13.63 -14.54
C HIS A 200 9.31 12.32 -14.68
N PHE A 201 8.19 12.15 -13.98
CA PHE A 201 7.46 10.89 -13.90
C PHE A 201 6.13 10.89 -14.68
N LYS A 202 5.70 12.06 -15.18
CA LYS A 202 4.59 12.22 -16.14
C LYS A 202 3.34 11.42 -15.74
N SER A 203 2.95 10.45 -16.57
CA SER A 203 1.73 9.65 -16.41
C SER A 203 1.68 8.80 -15.13
N MET A 204 2.84 8.54 -14.50
CA MET A 204 2.90 7.83 -13.22
C MET A 204 2.38 8.71 -12.08
N VAL A 205 2.45 10.04 -12.18
CA VAL A 205 1.92 10.91 -11.13
C VAL A 205 0.39 10.88 -11.16
N LEU A 206 -0.21 10.61 -10.00
CA LEU A 206 -1.66 10.61 -9.86
C LEU A 206 -2.20 12.03 -9.84
N ASN A 207 -3.37 12.23 -10.42
CA ASN A 207 -4.04 13.53 -10.42
C ASN A 207 -4.55 13.86 -9.02
N THR A 208 -5.01 12.84 -8.30
CA THR A 208 -5.44 12.98 -6.91
C THR A 208 -4.23 13.28 -6.01
N ILE A 209 -4.43 14.25 -5.10
CA ILE A 209 -3.44 14.67 -4.10
C ILE A 209 -4.09 14.56 -2.73
N ILE A 210 -3.37 14.02 -1.75
CA ILE A 210 -3.85 13.96 -0.37
C ILE A 210 -3.34 15.21 0.38
N PRO A 211 -4.23 16.14 0.77
CA PRO A 211 -3.83 17.36 1.46
C PRO A 211 -3.39 17.07 2.90
N ARG A 212 -2.59 17.97 3.48
CA ARG A 212 -2.35 17.96 4.93
C ARG A 212 -3.67 18.23 5.66
N ASN A 213 -4.09 17.30 6.51
CA ASN A 213 -5.37 17.38 7.21
C ASN A 213 -5.27 16.77 8.62
N VAL A 214 -5.76 17.51 9.62
CA VAL A 214 -5.70 17.10 11.04
C VAL A 214 -6.62 15.89 11.30
N ARG A 215 -7.82 15.87 10.73
CA ARG A 215 -8.77 14.75 10.88
C ARG A 215 -8.17 13.42 10.39
N LEU A 216 -7.37 13.46 9.32
CA LEU A 216 -6.64 12.31 8.80
C LEU A 216 -5.63 11.73 9.82
N ALA A 217 -5.02 12.59 10.63
CA ALA A 217 -4.08 12.19 11.69
C ALA A 217 -4.81 11.68 12.95
N GLU A 218 -6.03 12.14 13.20
CA GLU A 218 -6.88 11.72 14.32
C GLU A 218 -7.58 10.38 14.07
N ALA A 219 -8.05 10.11 12.84
CA ALA A 219 -8.84 8.90 12.53
C ALA A 219 -8.22 7.57 13.05
N PRO A 220 -6.90 7.33 12.95
CA PRO A 220 -6.28 6.12 13.49
C PRO A 220 -6.42 5.96 15.01
N SER A 221 -6.47 7.04 15.80
CA SER A 221 -6.66 6.93 17.26
C SER A 221 -8.05 6.44 17.64
N TYR A 222 -9.00 6.46 16.70
CA TYR A 222 -10.34 5.90 16.84
C TYR A 222 -10.48 4.51 16.19
N GLY A 223 -9.40 3.95 15.63
CA GLY A 223 -9.44 2.68 14.90
C GLY A 223 -10.29 2.74 13.62
N GLN A 224 -10.34 3.92 12.99
CA GLN A 224 -11.17 4.20 11.82
C GLN A 224 -10.35 4.76 10.67
N SER A 225 -10.81 4.48 9.44
CA SER A 225 -10.36 5.22 8.26
C SER A 225 -10.94 6.64 8.29
N ILE A 226 -10.33 7.60 7.58
CA ILE A 226 -10.91 8.93 7.39
C ILE A 226 -12.26 8.87 6.69
N VAL A 227 -12.49 7.86 5.85
CA VAL A 227 -13.75 7.68 5.12
C VAL A 227 -14.87 7.27 6.08
N ASP A 228 -14.54 6.58 7.17
CA ASP A 228 -15.51 6.22 8.21
C ASP A 228 -15.61 7.29 9.31
N TYR A 229 -14.49 7.92 9.66
CA TYR A 229 -14.39 8.94 10.70
C TYR A 229 -15.03 10.28 10.27
N ASP A 230 -14.65 10.78 9.10
CA ASP A 230 -15.18 12.04 8.55
C ASP A 230 -15.07 12.07 7.02
N ILE A 231 -16.05 11.43 6.36
CA ILE A 231 -16.12 11.32 4.91
C ILE A 231 -16.18 12.67 4.18
N LYS A 232 -16.68 13.72 4.85
CA LYS A 232 -16.83 15.08 4.30
C LYS A 232 -15.59 15.95 4.53
N SER A 233 -14.60 15.45 5.28
CA SER A 233 -13.32 16.15 5.41
C SER A 233 -12.60 16.19 4.06
N ILE A 234 -11.72 17.19 3.88
CA ILE A 234 -10.85 17.28 2.69
C ILE A 234 -10.00 16.02 2.48
N GLY A 235 -9.68 15.28 3.56
CA GLY A 235 -8.98 14.00 3.48
C GLY A 235 -9.90 12.86 2.99
N GLY A 236 -11.13 12.81 3.51
CA GLY A 236 -12.17 11.86 3.09
C GLY A 236 -12.50 12.01 1.60
N GLU A 237 -12.77 13.23 1.15
CA GLU A 237 -13.04 13.55 -0.26
C GLU A 237 -11.85 13.20 -1.17
N ALA A 238 -10.62 13.46 -0.72
CA ALA A 238 -9.41 13.12 -1.46
C ALA A 238 -9.26 11.59 -1.62
N PHE A 239 -9.51 10.79 -0.58
CA PHE A 239 -9.44 9.34 -0.68
C PHE A 239 -10.57 8.71 -1.51
N LEU A 240 -11.78 9.30 -1.49
CA LEU A 240 -12.85 8.91 -2.42
C LEU A 240 -12.51 9.25 -3.88
N SER A 241 -11.86 10.40 -4.10
CA SER A 241 -11.36 10.78 -5.42
C SER A 241 -10.27 9.83 -5.90
N LEU A 242 -9.37 9.42 -5.00
CA LEU A 242 -8.29 8.48 -5.27
C LEU A 242 -8.85 7.11 -5.67
N SER A 243 -9.84 6.59 -4.95
CA SER A 243 -10.47 5.30 -5.30
C SER A 243 -11.15 5.38 -6.66
N GLY A 244 -11.84 6.47 -6.98
CA GLY A 244 -12.43 6.72 -8.30
C GLY A 244 -11.38 6.78 -9.41
N GLU A 245 -10.22 7.38 -9.16
CA GLU A 245 -9.09 7.38 -10.11
C GLU A 245 -8.52 5.97 -10.32
N PHE A 246 -8.34 5.18 -9.26
CA PHE A 246 -7.86 3.79 -9.35
C PHE A 246 -8.81 2.91 -10.14
N ILE A 247 -10.11 2.99 -9.85
CA ILE A 247 -11.14 2.26 -10.59
C ILE A 247 -11.07 2.60 -12.08
N ARG A 248 -10.97 3.89 -12.43
CA ARG A 248 -10.88 4.30 -13.83
C ARG A 248 -9.59 3.85 -14.51
N ARG A 249 -8.44 3.89 -13.82
CA ARG A 249 -7.15 3.51 -14.39
C ARG A 249 -7.04 1.99 -14.55
N PHE A 250 -7.46 1.21 -13.56
CA PHE A 250 -7.15 -0.22 -13.50
C PHE A 250 -8.31 -1.12 -13.92
N GLU A 251 -9.58 -0.79 -13.64
CA GLU A 251 -10.71 -1.62 -14.10
C GLU A 251 -11.13 -1.29 -15.54
N ASN A 252 -11.05 -0.01 -15.96
CA ASN A 252 -11.52 0.39 -17.30
C ASN A 252 -10.44 0.27 -18.39
N ALA A 253 -9.15 0.29 -18.04
CA ALA A 253 -8.09 -0.03 -19.00
C ALA A 253 -8.21 -1.49 -19.47
N GLU A 254 -8.60 -2.41 -18.59
CA GLU A 254 -8.84 -3.81 -18.93
C GLU A 254 -9.99 -4.00 -19.92
N LYS A 255 -11.10 -3.28 -19.73
CA LYS A 255 -12.26 -3.32 -20.65
C LYS A 255 -11.94 -2.83 -22.07
N LYS A 256 -10.88 -2.03 -22.24
CA LYS A 256 -10.40 -1.57 -23.55
C LYS A 256 -9.39 -2.52 -24.19
N SER A 257 -8.70 -3.36 -23.41
CA SER A 257 -7.75 -4.36 -23.90
C SER A 257 -8.43 -5.68 -24.32
N THR A 258 -9.64 -5.92 -23.81
CA THR A 258 -10.46 -7.12 -24.12
C THR A 258 -11.51 -6.90 -25.22
N LYS A 259 -11.49 -5.75 -25.89
CA LYS A 259 -12.28 -5.43 -27.09
C LYS A 259 -11.36 -5.23 -28.28
#